data_AF-A0A7S4DNB2-F1
#
_entry.id   AF-A0A7S4DNB2-F1
#
_cell.length_a   1.000
_cell.length_b   1.000
_cell.length_c   1.000
_cell.angle_alpha   90.00
_cell.angle_beta   90.00
_cell.angle_gamma   90.00
#
_symmetry.space_group_name_H-M   'P 1'
#
loop_
_entity.id
_entity.type
_entity.pdbx_description
1 polymer ?
#
loop_
_entity_poly.entity_id
_entity_poly.type
_entity_poly.pdbx_seq_one_letter_code
_entity_poly.pdbx_strand_id
1 'polypeptide(L)'
;AAATLTQGLGALQDIDQISILQPIVKKAFNVRTVRDIVPCLREAFQLSMSGVPGPVFVQLPLDVVYYPLETRAGMGLCERYRKKEIQTDDTAVLSRVIVPTEAAEK
;
A
#
# COMPACT_ATOMS: atom_id res chain seq x y z
N ALA A 1 -8.74 0.14 -0.88
CA ALA A 1 -8.55 0.30 0.56
C ALA A 1 -7.76 1.58 0.80
N ALA A 2 -8.07 2.34 1.85
CA ALA A 2 -7.26 3.48 2.24
C ALA A 2 -5.81 3.04 2.52
N ALA A 3 -4.84 3.93 2.34
CA ALA A 3 -3.49 3.67 2.80
C ALA A 3 -3.45 3.65 4.32
N THR A 4 -2.59 2.81 4.88
CA THR A 4 -2.39 2.69 6.34
C THR A 4 -2.10 4.05 6.99
N LEU A 5 -1.35 4.90 6.27
CA LEU A 5 -0.96 6.24 6.72
C LEU A 5 -2.15 7.20 6.96
N THR A 6 -3.28 6.97 6.33
CA THR A 6 -4.44 7.89 6.37
C THR A 6 -5.69 7.28 6.99
N GLN A 7 -5.57 6.09 7.58
CA GLN A 7 -6.69 5.44 8.28
C GLN A 7 -7.11 6.25 9.51
N GLY A 8 -8.42 6.40 9.70
CA GLY A 8 -9.02 7.20 10.77
C GLY A 8 -8.99 8.71 10.55
N LEU A 9 -8.49 9.19 9.40
CA LEU A 9 -8.39 10.62 9.07
C LEU A 9 -9.48 11.09 8.11
N GLY A 10 -10.48 10.24 7.80
CA GLY A 10 -11.56 10.58 6.87
C GLY A 10 -11.08 10.58 5.41
N ALA A 11 -10.05 9.79 5.12
CA ALA A 11 -9.55 9.62 3.76
C ALA A 11 -10.56 8.89 2.86
N LEU A 12 -10.34 8.97 1.55
CA LEU A 12 -11.17 8.26 0.58
C LEU A 12 -11.16 6.74 0.87
N GLN A 13 -12.34 6.17 1.08
CA GLN A 13 -12.56 4.77 1.47
C GLN A 13 -11.96 4.37 2.84
N ASP A 14 -11.83 5.33 3.76
CA ASP A 14 -11.49 5.08 5.16
C ASP A 14 -12.68 4.49 5.92
N ILE A 15 -12.88 3.19 5.73
CA ILE A 15 -13.95 2.40 6.33
C ILE A 15 -13.32 1.13 6.88
N ASP A 16 -13.76 0.68 8.06
CA ASP A 16 -13.40 -0.64 8.57
C ASP A 16 -14.10 -1.74 7.77
N GLN A 17 -13.53 -2.04 6.59
CA GLN A 17 -14.05 -3.04 5.65
C GLN A 17 -14.06 -4.45 6.25
N ILE A 18 -13.14 -4.76 7.16
CA ILE A 18 -13.03 -6.11 7.73
C ILE A 18 -14.23 -6.38 8.62
N SER A 19 -14.57 -5.47 9.54
CA SER A 19 -15.73 -5.63 10.41
C SER A 19 -17.05 -5.77 9.63
N ILE A 20 -17.17 -5.10 8.48
CA ILE A 20 -18.35 -5.19 7.61
C ILE A 20 -18.41 -6.52 6.86
N LEU A 21 -17.28 -7.01 6.35
CA LEU A 21 -17.24 -8.16 5.46
C LEU A 21 -17.09 -9.48 6.20
N GLN A 22 -16.54 -9.49 7.42
CA GLN A 22 -16.35 -10.70 8.22
C GLN A 22 -17.59 -11.60 8.30
N PRO A 23 -18.84 -11.11 8.52
CA PRO A 23 -20.01 -11.97 8.57
C PRO A 23 -20.45 -12.53 7.21
N ILE A 24 -19.93 -12.00 6.09
CA ILE A 24 -20.34 -12.34 4.71
C ILE A 24 -19.35 -13.32 4.06
N VAL A 25 -18.09 -13.33 4.49
CA VAL A 25 -17.02 -14.15 3.91
C VAL A 25 -16.56 -15.25 4.85
N LYS A 26 -15.97 -16.31 4.29
CA LYS A 26 -15.39 -17.41 5.08
C LYS A 26 -14.24 -16.93 5.98
N LYS A 27 -13.43 -16.02 5.44
CA LYS A 27 -12.31 -15.40 6.15
C LYS A 27 -12.00 -14.04 5.54
N ALA A 28 -11.61 -13.10 6.39
CA ALA A 28 -11.11 -11.80 6.01
C ALA A 28 -9.64 -11.69 6.43
N PHE A 29 -8.78 -11.21 5.53
CA PHE A 29 -7.36 -10.99 5.76
C PHE A 29 -7.01 -9.51 5.68
N ASN A 30 -6.03 -9.08 6.50
CA ASN A 30 -5.44 -7.75 6.46
C ASN A 30 -3.94 -7.86 6.21
N VAL A 31 -3.48 -7.43 5.03
CA VAL A 31 -2.06 -7.49 4.69
C VAL A 31 -1.39 -6.16 5.06
N ARG A 32 -0.37 -6.22 5.93
CA ARG A 32 0.35 -5.02 6.38
C ARG A 32 1.71 -4.84 5.74
N THR A 33 2.28 -5.87 5.13
CA THR A 33 3.61 -5.80 4.50
C THR A 33 3.61 -6.48 3.14
N VAL A 34 4.50 -6.03 2.25
CA VAL A 34 4.65 -6.57 0.88
C VAL A 34 4.97 -8.08 0.91
N ARG A 35 5.80 -8.51 1.87
CA ARG A 35 6.23 -9.90 2.01
C ARG A 35 5.06 -10.84 2.31
N ASP A 36 4.02 -10.33 2.97
CA ASP A 36 2.86 -11.11 3.39
C ASP A 36 1.83 -11.29 2.27
N ILE A 37 1.92 -10.54 1.16
CA ILE A 37 0.96 -10.62 0.05
C ILE A 37 0.88 -12.04 -0.51
N VAL A 38 2.02 -12.63 -0.89
CA VAL A 38 2.05 -13.93 -1.56
C VAL A 38 1.59 -15.06 -0.63
N PRO A 39 2.10 -15.19 0.61
CA PRO A 39 1.59 -16.18 1.56
C PRO A 39 0.09 -16.02 1.83
N CYS A 40 -0.38 -14.79 2.05
CA CYS A 40 -1.78 -14.51 2.34
C CYS A 40 -2.70 -14.89 1.18
N LEU A 41 -2.32 -14.56 -0.07
CA LEU A 41 -3.10 -14.93 -1.24
C LEU A 41 -3.17 -16.44 -1.44
N ARG A 42 -2.06 -17.17 -1.22
CA ARG A 42 -2.05 -18.64 -1.29
C ARG A 42 -3.01 -19.25 -0.29
N GLU A 43 -2.99 -18.78 0.95
CA GLU A 43 -3.93 -19.23 1.99
C GLU A 43 -5.38 -18.87 1.62
N ALA A 44 -5.62 -17.65 1.12
CA ALA A 44 -6.94 -17.19 0.73
C ALA A 44 -7.55 -18.05 -0.38
N PHE A 45 -6.78 -18.41 -1.40
CA PHE A 45 -7.23 -19.31 -2.47
C PHE A 45 -7.48 -20.73 -1.96
N GLN A 46 -6.61 -21.26 -1.10
CA GLN A 46 -6.84 -22.58 -0.49
C GLN A 46 -8.13 -22.60 0.35
N LEU A 47 -8.37 -21.55 1.13
CA LEU A 47 -9.57 -21.44 1.96
C LEU A 47 -10.84 -21.21 1.14
N SER A 48 -10.78 -20.47 0.04
CA SER A 48 -11.96 -20.26 -0.80
C SER A 48 -12.42 -21.55 -1.48
N MET A 49 -11.49 -22.46 -1.81
CA MET A 49 -11.77 -23.73 -2.49
C MET A 49 -11.97 -24.93 -1.55
N SER A 50 -11.50 -24.86 -0.30
CA SER A 50 -11.56 -25.99 0.64
C SER A 50 -12.88 -26.09 1.41
N GLY A 51 -13.27 -27.31 1.79
CA GLY A 51 -14.49 -27.58 2.54
C GLY A 51 -15.73 -27.18 1.74
N VAL A 52 -16.62 -26.40 2.33
CA VAL A 52 -17.71 -25.73 1.59
C VAL A 52 -17.11 -24.51 0.88
N PRO A 53 -17.05 -24.47 -0.46
CA PRO A 53 -16.46 -23.35 -1.18
C PRO A 53 -17.20 -22.05 -0.90
N GLY A 54 -16.49 -20.93 -0.89
CA GLY A 54 -17.12 -19.64 -0.60
C GLY A 54 -16.15 -18.45 -0.68
N PRO A 55 -16.68 -17.23 -0.57
CA PRO A 55 -15.89 -16.02 -0.72
C PRO A 55 -14.90 -15.83 0.43
N VAL A 56 -13.75 -15.26 0.10
CA VAL A 56 -12.71 -14.84 1.05
C VAL A 56 -12.34 -13.41 0.70
N PHE A 57 -12.17 -12.57 1.71
CA PHE A 57 -11.78 -11.17 1.54
C PHE A 57 -10.32 -10.97 1.90
N VAL A 58 -9.58 -10.25 1.05
CA VAL A 58 -8.18 -9.87 1.31
C VAL A 58 -8.06 -8.37 1.13
N GLN A 59 -7.74 -7.67 2.22
CA GLN A 59 -7.49 -6.24 2.19
C GLN A 59 -6.02 -5.97 1.89
N LEU A 60 -5.77 -5.18 0.84
CA LEU A 60 -4.46 -4.69 0.43
C LEU A 60 -4.44 -3.16 0.50
N PRO A 61 -3.80 -2.56 1.52
CA PRO A 61 -3.62 -1.11 1.61
C PRO A 61 -2.81 -0.56 0.43
N LEU A 62 -3.11 0.68 0.00
CA LEU A 62 -2.46 1.31 -1.15
C LEU A 62 -0.94 1.45 -0.97
N ASP A 63 -0.49 1.78 0.23
CA ASP A 63 0.92 1.91 0.62
C ASP A 63 1.67 0.57 0.69
N VAL A 64 0.95 -0.56 0.70
CA VAL A 64 1.53 -1.90 0.60
C VAL A 64 1.67 -2.32 -0.87
N VAL A 65 0.76 -1.88 -1.74
CA VAL A 65 0.78 -2.24 -3.18
C VAL A 65 1.69 -1.32 -3.99
N TYR A 66 1.64 -0.01 -3.70
CA TYR A 66 2.45 1.00 -4.36
C TYR A 66 3.65 1.37 -3.52
N TYR A 67 4.74 1.77 -4.17
CA TYR A 67 5.95 2.16 -3.48
C TYR A 67 5.64 3.32 -2.49
N PRO A 68 6.09 3.27 -1.23
CA PRO A 68 5.67 4.23 -0.21
C PRO A 68 5.89 5.70 -0.59
N LEU A 69 6.96 6.01 -1.32
CA LEU A 69 7.20 7.38 -1.81
C LEU A 69 6.18 7.81 -2.87
N GLU A 70 5.75 6.89 -3.74
CA GLU A 70 4.76 7.21 -4.77
C GLU A 70 3.39 7.43 -4.15
N THR A 71 3.04 6.60 -3.17
CA THR A 71 1.82 6.75 -2.38
C THR A 71 1.82 8.08 -1.61
N ARG A 72 2.92 8.41 -0.93
CA ARG A 72 3.07 9.69 -0.22
C ARG A 72 3.00 10.88 -1.17
N ALA A 73 3.61 10.79 -2.34
CA ALA A 73 3.55 11.86 -3.34
C ALA A 73 2.15 12.05 -3.92
N GLY A 74 1.46 10.96 -4.27
CA GLY A 74 0.07 11.01 -4.74
C GLY A 74 -0.89 11.55 -3.69
N MET A 75 -0.53 11.46 -2.41
CA MET A 75 -1.28 12.02 -1.27
C MET A 75 -0.86 13.45 -0.88
N GLY A 76 0.07 14.07 -1.60
CA GLY A 76 0.58 15.40 -1.28
C GLY A 76 1.43 15.46 0.01
N LEU A 77 1.91 14.32 0.50
CA LEU A 77 2.76 14.21 1.70
C LEU A 77 4.25 14.37 1.39
N CYS A 78 4.64 14.33 0.12
CA CYS A 78 6.00 14.65 -0.34
C CYS A 78 5.99 15.14 -1.79
N GLU A 79 6.92 16.01 -2.15
CA GLU A 79 7.05 16.53 -3.52
C GLU A 79 7.93 15.62 -4.38
N ARG A 80 7.47 15.34 -5.61
CA ARG A 80 8.29 14.66 -6.63
C ARG A 80 9.00 15.72 -7.45
N TYR A 81 10.32 15.78 -7.30
CA TYR A 81 11.17 16.57 -8.20
C TYR A 81 11.80 15.66 -9.24
N ARG A 82 11.73 16.05 -10.51
CA ARG A 82 12.49 15.38 -11.57
C ARG A 82 13.95 15.79 -11.48
N LYS A 83 14.91 14.94 -11.86
CA LYS A 83 16.36 15.25 -11.82
C LYS A 83 16.73 16.57 -12.50
N LYS A 84 15.95 17.02 -13.51
CA LYS A 84 16.14 18.29 -14.23
C LYS A 84 15.60 19.53 -13.50
N GLU A 85 14.74 19.33 -12.51
CA GLU A 85 14.07 20.38 -11.73
C GLU A 85 14.82 20.66 -10.41
N ILE A 86 15.81 19.83 -10.06
CA ILE A 86 16.64 20.01 -8.88
C ILE A 86 17.76 21.00 -9.23
N GLN A 87 17.72 22.19 -8.63
CA GLN A 87 18.86 23.11 -8.67
C GLN A 87 19.92 22.62 -7.67
N THR A 88 21.16 22.44 -8.14
CA THR A 88 22.27 21.82 -7.39
C THR A 88 22.78 22.63 -6.20
N ASP A 89 22.32 23.87 -6.02
CA ASP A 89 22.84 24.78 -4.98
C ASP A 89 22.10 24.65 -3.64
N ASP A 90 20.95 23.97 -3.59
CA ASP A 90 20.18 23.77 -2.36
C ASP A 90 20.65 22.52 -1.59
N THR A 91 21.73 22.68 -0.82
CA THR A 91 22.25 21.64 0.10
C THR A 91 21.17 21.03 1.02
N ALA A 92 20.14 21.81 1.36
CA ALA A 92 19.01 21.36 2.18
C ALA A 92 18.06 20.39 1.43
N VAL A 93 17.92 20.54 0.12
CA VAL A 93 17.09 19.67 -0.73
C VAL A 93 17.80 18.34 -0.96
N LEU A 94 19.11 18.36 -1.24
CA LEU A 94 19.90 17.15 -1.54
C LEU A 94 19.91 16.11 -0.41
N SER A 95 19.87 16.53 0.86
CA SER A 95 19.79 15.63 2.02
C SER A 95 18.43 14.94 2.21
N ARG A 96 17.38 15.41 1.52
CA ARG A 96 16.00 14.92 1.62
C ARG A 96 15.53 14.18 0.36
N VAL A 97 16.36 14.13 -0.68
CA VAL A 97 16.05 13.42 -1.93
C VAL A 97 16.33 11.93 -1.73
N ILE A 98 15.29 11.12 -1.74
CA ILE A 98 15.42 9.67 -1.83
C ILE A 98 15.44 9.31 -3.32
N VAL A 99 16.63 9.07 -3.86
CA VAL A 99 16.80 8.55 -5.22
C VAL A 99 16.54 7.04 -5.15
N PRO A 100 15.48 6.51 -5.82
CA PRO A 100 15.33 5.07 -5.93
C PRO A 100 16.55 4.51 -6.67
N THR A 101 17.21 3.52 -6.06
CA THR A 101 18.50 2.97 -6.52
C THR A 101 18.48 2.45 -7.95
N GLU A 102 17.31 2.07 -8.47
CA GLU A 102 17.13 1.63 -9.85
C GLU A 102 17.30 2.76 -10.90
N ALA A 103 17.12 4.03 -10.50
CA ALA A 103 17.29 5.19 -11.38
C ALA A 103 18.73 5.76 -11.37
N ALA A 104 19.61 5.22 -10.52
CA ALA A 104 20.99 5.69 -10.39
C ALA A 104 21.97 5.06 -11.41
N GLU A 105 21.59 3.94 -12.04
CA GLU A 105 22.46 3.17 -12.96
C GLU A 105 22.15 3.37 -14.46
N LYS A 106 21.44 4.43 -14.85
CA LYS A 106 21.30 4.81 -16.27
C LYS A 106 21.72 6.24 -16.56
#